data_AF-A0A0G1MCY5-F1
#
_entry.id   AF-A0A0G1MCY5-F1
#
_cell.length_a   1.000
_cell.length_b   1.000
_cell.length_c   1.000
_cell.angle_alpha   90.00
_cell.angle_beta   90.00
_cell.angle_gamma   90.00
#
_symmetry.space_group_name_H-M   'P 1'
#
loop_
_entity.id
_entity.type
_entity.pdbx_description
1 polymer ?
#
loop_
_entity_poly.entity_id
_entity_poly.type
_entity_poly.pdbx_seq_one_letter_code
_entity_poly.pdbx_strand_id
1 'polypeptide(L)'
;MTNTNKAIWALRIGVAGEFLGHGILALQGKADWIGWFAKFGISDPGTAATLLTLVGAMDILVALIVLFKPIKPILLWAIFWGFWTALVRPIVGQPIWDFIERFANWGAPLALFFLLLKSGKSD
;
A
#
# COMPACT_ATOMS: atom_id res chain seq x y z
N MET A 1 6.85 -5.15 -26.88
CA MET A 1 7.01 -4.33 -25.66
C MET A 1 8.48 -4.09 -25.39
N THR A 2 8.87 -2.84 -25.10
CA THR A 2 10.22 -2.50 -24.62
C THR A 2 10.45 -3.11 -23.22
N ASN A 3 11.71 -3.24 -22.80
CA ASN A 3 12.02 -3.69 -21.42
C ASN A 3 11.40 -2.76 -20.37
N THR A 4 11.34 -1.45 -20.64
CA THR A 4 10.64 -0.48 -19.79
C THR A 4 9.15 -0.80 -19.66
N ASN A 5 8.46 -1.12 -20.76
CA ASN A 5 7.04 -1.46 -20.71
C ASN A 5 6.79 -2.77 -19.93
N LYS A 6 7.69 -3.75 -20.07
CA LYS A 6 7.63 -4.99 -19.27
C LYS A 6 7.81 -4.69 -17.77
N ALA A 7 8.78 -3.85 -17.42
CA ALA A 7 9.02 -3.44 -16.04
C ALA A 7 7.82 -2.68 -15.44
N ILE A 8 7.22 -1.77 -16.20
CA ILE A 8 5.99 -1.06 -15.79
C ILE A 8 4.87 -2.05 -15.47
N TRP A 9 4.63 -3.03 -16.34
CA TRP A 9 3.59 -4.04 -16.11
C TRP A 9 3.89 -4.93 -14.90
N ALA A 10 5.13 -5.39 -14.75
CA ALA A 10 5.54 -6.17 -13.59
C ALA A 10 5.31 -5.39 -12.29
N LEU A 11 5.67 -4.11 -12.26
CA LEU A 11 5.46 -3.24 -11.10
C LEU A 11 3.97 -2.98 -10.83
N ARG A 12 3.14 -2.78 -11.87
CA ARG A 12 1.68 -2.64 -11.70
C ARG A 12 1.08 -3.88 -11.03
N ILE A 13 1.48 -5.06 -11.47
CA ILE A 13 1.03 -6.33 -10.88
C ILE A 13 1.52 -6.46 -9.43
N GLY A 14 2.78 -6.14 -9.17
CA GLY A 14 3.35 -6.19 -7.81
C GLY A 14 2.64 -5.26 -6.83
N VAL A 15 2.48 -3.98 -7.19
CA VAL A 15 1.77 -2.98 -6.36
C VAL A 15 0.31 -3.39 -6.17
N ALA A 16 -0.37 -3.81 -7.24
CA ALA A 16 -1.77 -4.22 -7.13
C ALA A 16 -1.94 -5.46 -6.23
N GLY A 17 -1.05 -6.46 -6.34
CA GLY A 17 -1.10 -7.66 -5.51
C GLY A 17 -0.86 -7.35 -4.03
N GLU A 18 0.09 -6.48 -3.74
CA GLU A 18 0.38 -6.02 -2.38
C GLU A 18 -0.84 -5.30 -1.76
N PHE A 19 -1.35 -4.27 -2.42
CA PHE A 19 -2.49 -3.50 -1.92
C PHE A 19 -3.78 -4.34 -1.86
N LEU A 20 -4.02 -5.22 -2.83
CA LEU A 20 -5.16 -6.14 -2.78
C LEU A 20 -5.07 -7.08 -1.58
N GLY A 21 -3.90 -7.68 -1.34
CA GLY A 21 -3.69 -8.58 -0.20
C GLY A 21 -3.93 -7.87 1.14
N HIS A 22 -3.40 -6.67 1.32
CA HIS A 22 -3.63 -5.86 2.52
C HIS A 22 -5.10 -5.46 2.65
N GLY A 23 -5.72 -5.04 1.54
CA GLY A 23 -7.13 -4.68 1.50
C GLY A 23 -8.04 -5.82 1.95
N ILE A 24 -7.82 -7.04 1.46
CA ILE A 24 -8.60 -8.22 1.86
C ILE A 24 -8.38 -8.56 3.34
N LEU A 25 -7.13 -8.52 3.84
CA LEU A 25 -6.85 -8.77 5.26
C LEU A 25 -7.50 -7.72 6.19
N ALA A 26 -7.59 -6.48 5.73
CA ALA A 26 -8.27 -5.40 6.44
C ALA A 26 -9.80 -5.60 6.45
N LEU A 27 -10.39 -5.97 5.30
CA LEU A 27 -11.82 -6.31 5.22
C LEU A 27 -12.20 -7.53 6.07
N GLN A 28 -11.28 -8.48 6.23
CA GLN A 28 -11.45 -9.62 7.13
C GLN A 28 -11.34 -9.24 8.62
N GLY A 29 -11.01 -7.99 8.94
CA GLY A 29 -10.91 -7.51 10.30
C GLY A 29 -9.75 -8.12 11.08
N LYS A 30 -8.54 -8.20 10.47
CA LYS A 30 -7.35 -8.77 11.12
C LYS A 30 -7.18 -8.23 12.54
N ALA A 31 -7.27 -9.12 13.53
CA ALA A 31 -7.34 -8.75 14.95
C ALA A 31 -6.17 -7.88 15.41
N ASP A 32 -4.94 -8.18 14.98
CA ASP A 32 -3.77 -7.35 15.33
C ASP A 32 -3.94 -5.91 14.85
N TRP A 33 -4.44 -5.73 13.62
CA TRP A 33 -4.59 -4.41 13.02
C TRP A 33 -5.67 -3.61 13.72
N ILE A 34 -6.77 -4.26 14.14
CA ILE A 34 -7.77 -3.65 15.02
C ILE A 34 -7.12 -3.25 16.35
N GLY A 35 -6.31 -4.12 16.95
CA GLY A 35 -5.60 -3.83 18.21
C GLY A 35 -4.61 -2.67 18.11
N TRP A 36 -4.05 -2.40 16.93
CA TRP A 36 -3.14 -1.28 16.72
C TRP A 36 -3.83 0.08 16.87
N PHE A 37 -5.14 0.20 16.56
CA PHE A 37 -5.89 1.45 16.69
C PHE A 37 -5.89 2.00 18.13
N ALA A 38 -5.86 1.13 19.14
CA ALA A 38 -5.78 1.53 20.54
C ALA A 38 -4.51 2.32 20.86
N LYS A 39 -3.39 2.05 20.15
CA LYS A 39 -2.13 2.80 20.28
C LYS A 39 -2.23 4.23 19.74
N PHE A 40 -3.26 4.50 18.95
CA PHE A 40 -3.55 5.81 18.36
C PHE A 40 -4.81 6.46 18.95
N GLY A 41 -5.24 6.01 20.14
CA GLY A 41 -6.35 6.62 20.89
C GLY A 41 -7.75 6.13 20.50
N ILE A 42 -7.85 5.12 19.64
CA ILE A 42 -9.13 4.52 19.24
C ILE A 42 -9.28 3.17 19.95
N SER A 43 -9.83 3.23 21.16
CA SER A 43 -9.96 2.06 22.04
C SER A 43 -11.24 1.25 21.81
N ASP A 44 -12.25 1.83 21.14
CA ASP A 44 -13.50 1.14 20.82
C ASP A 44 -13.28 0.15 19.65
N PRO A 45 -13.44 -1.17 19.86
CA PRO A 45 -13.19 -2.17 18.82
C PRO A 45 -14.12 -2.05 17.61
N GLY A 46 -15.38 -1.61 17.81
CA GLY A 46 -16.35 -1.42 16.73
C GLY A 46 -15.94 -0.30 15.76
N THR A 47 -15.52 0.82 16.33
CA THR A 47 -14.95 1.96 15.60
C THR A 47 -13.67 1.56 14.87
N ALA A 48 -12.75 0.88 15.55
CA ALA A 48 -11.51 0.39 14.94
C ALA A 48 -11.76 -0.57 13.77
N ALA A 49 -12.72 -1.51 13.91
CA ALA A 49 -13.09 -2.44 12.84
C ALA A 49 -13.70 -1.72 11.63
N THR A 50 -14.54 -0.70 11.86
CA THR A 50 -15.12 0.11 10.80
C THR A 50 -14.04 0.91 10.06
N LEU A 51 -13.14 1.56 10.79
CA LEU A 51 -12.01 2.28 10.18
C LEU A 51 -11.09 1.33 9.42
N LEU A 52 -10.82 0.14 9.95
CA LEU A 52 -10.02 -0.87 9.25
C LEU A 52 -10.72 -1.33 7.96
N THR A 53 -12.04 -1.47 7.96
CA THR A 53 -12.81 -1.81 6.77
C THR A 53 -12.68 -0.72 5.70
N LEU A 54 -12.74 0.57 6.09
CA LEU A 54 -12.54 1.70 5.18
C LEU A 54 -11.12 1.72 4.60
N VAL A 55 -10.11 1.44 5.43
CA VAL A 55 -8.72 1.26 4.99
C VAL A 55 -8.63 0.13 3.96
N GLY A 56 -9.29 -1.01 4.22
CA GLY A 56 -9.30 -2.14 3.30
C GLY A 56 -9.93 -1.82 1.96
N ALA A 57 -11.05 -1.10 1.95
CA ALA A 57 -11.71 -0.63 0.73
C ALA A 57 -10.81 0.35 -0.06
N MET A 58 -10.11 1.25 0.63
CA MET A 58 -9.15 2.16 0.00
C MET A 58 -7.99 1.41 -0.64
N ASP A 59 -7.44 0.39 0.03
CA ASP A 59 -6.33 -0.40 -0.51
C ASP A 59 -6.75 -1.17 -1.78
N ILE A 60 -7.95 -1.75 -1.79
CA ILE A 60 -8.51 -2.39 -3.00
C ILE A 60 -8.69 -1.38 -4.13
N LEU A 61 -9.18 -0.17 -3.83
CA LEU A 61 -9.34 0.88 -4.83
C LEU A 61 -7.97 1.27 -5.44
N VAL A 62 -6.94 1.44 -4.60
CA VAL A 62 -5.57 1.71 -5.06
C VAL A 62 -5.08 0.57 -5.95
N ALA A 63 -5.27 -0.69 -5.54
CA ALA A 63 -4.87 -1.87 -6.32
C ALA A 63 -5.51 -1.88 -7.72
N LEU A 64 -6.83 -1.67 -7.80
CA LEU A 64 -7.55 -1.63 -9.08
C LEU A 64 -7.08 -0.48 -9.96
N ILE A 65 -6.94 0.73 -9.39
CA ILE A 65 -6.45 1.89 -10.14
C ILE A 65 -5.05 1.61 -10.69
N VAL A 66 -4.09 1.18 -9.87
CA VAL A 66 -2.72 0.91 -10.31
C VAL A 66 -2.67 -0.20 -11.36
N LEU A 67 -3.49 -1.25 -11.19
CA LEU A 67 -3.54 -2.36 -12.14
C LEU A 67 -4.06 -1.95 -13.51
N PHE A 68 -5.08 -1.08 -13.61
CA PHE A 68 -5.71 -0.72 -14.89
C PHE A 68 -5.20 0.60 -15.49
N LYS A 69 -4.93 1.60 -14.65
CA LYS A 69 -4.45 2.92 -15.07
C LYS A 69 -3.59 3.52 -13.93
N PRO A 70 -2.26 3.36 -13.95
CA PRO A 70 -1.40 3.83 -12.87
C PRO A 70 -1.32 5.37 -12.84
N ILE A 71 -2.25 5.98 -12.11
CA ILE A 71 -2.38 7.44 -11.98
C ILE A 71 -1.32 7.95 -10.99
N LYS A 72 -0.54 8.95 -11.41
CA LYS A 72 0.59 9.50 -10.63
C LYS A 72 0.23 9.93 -9.19
N PRO A 73 -0.81 10.74 -8.94
CA PRO A 73 -1.26 11.04 -7.57
C PRO A 73 -1.56 9.81 -6.72
N ILE A 74 -2.16 8.76 -7.29
CA ILE A 74 -2.50 7.53 -6.57
C ILE A 74 -1.23 6.73 -6.24
N LEU A 75 -0.21 6.76 -7.11
CA LEU A 75 1.09 6.19 -6.79
C LEU A 75 1.79 6.95 -5.65
N LEU A 76 1.69 8.28 -5.61
CA LEU A 76 2.21 9.08 -4.48
C LEU A 76 1.50 8.70 -3.17
N TRP A 77 0.19 8.51 -3.21
CA TRP A 77 -0.55 7.98 -2.08
C TRP A 77 -0.07 6.58 -1.69
N ALA A 78 0.09 5.66 -2.65
CA ALA A 78 0.56 4.30 -2.39
C ALA A 78 1.95 4.27 -1.73
N ILE A 79 2.86 5.14 -2.17
CA ILE A 79 4.20 5.29 -1.57
C ILE A 79 4.08 5.74 -0.11
N PHE A 80 3.31 6.81 0.14
CA PHE A 80 3.12 7.35 1.48
C PHE A 80 2.44 6.33 2.40
N TRP A 81 1.35 5.72 1.94
CA TRP A 81 0.54 4.79 2.72
C TRP A 81 1.25 3.47 2.98
N GLY A 82 1.93 2.91 1.98
CA GLY A 82 2.75 1.70 2.12
C GLY A 82 3.90 1.91 3.12
N PHE A 83 4.54 3.09 3.08
CA PHE A 83 5.58 3.46 4.05
C PHE A 83 4.99 3.63 5.45
N TRP A 84 3.90 4.36 5.58
CA TRP A 84 3.24 4.60 6.86
C TRP A 84 2.81 3.29 7.54
N THR A 85 2.10 2.43 6.81
CA THR A 85 1.64 1.14 7.35
C THR A 85 2.81 0.21 7.70
N ALA A 86 3.92 0.24 6.96
CA ALA A 86 5.16 -0.43 7.34
C ALA A 86 5.73 0.14 8.65
N LEU A 87 5.82 1.47 8.75
CA LEU A 87 6.38 2.18 9.91
C LEU A 87 5.55 2.02 11.19
N VAL A 88 4.23 1.82 11.08
CA VAL A 88 3.35 1.56 12.23
C VAL A 88 3.82 0.34 13.03
N ARG A 89 4.43 -0.67 12.40
CA ARG A 89 4.86 -1.92 13.06
C ARG A 89 5.82 -1.68 14.24
N PRO A 90 6.99 -1.05 14.06
CA PRO A 90 7.85 -0.73 15.19
C PRO A 90 7.18 0.22 16.20
N ILE A 91 6.31 1.13 15.75
CA ILE A 91 5.58 2.05 16.64
C ILE A 91 4.65 1.30 17.61
N VAL A 92 3.98 0.23 17.13
CA VAL A 92 3.09 -0.59 17.96
C VAL A 92 3.82 -1.71 18.72
N GLY A 93 5.16 -1.75 18.65
CA GLY A 93 6.01 -2.68 19.38
C GLY A 93 6.39 -3.97 18.65
N GLN A 94 6.14 -4.06 17.33
CA GLN A 94 6.64 -5.16 16.51
C GLN A 94 8.16 -4.98 16.20
N PRO A 95 8.88 -6.05 15.81
CA PRO A 95 10.29 -5.94 15.44
C PRO A 95 10.54 -4.93 14.31
N ILE A 96 11.69 -4.24 14.35
CA ILE A 96 12.11 -3.33 13.27
C ILE A 96 12.28 -4.07 11.93
N TRP A 97 12.56 -5.38 11.98
CA TRP A 97 12.69 -6.21 10.80
C TRP A 97 11.39 -6.31 10.00
N ASP A 98 10.22 -6.25 10.66
CA ASP A 98 8.93 -6.24 9.96
C ASP A 98 8.73 -4.95 9.15
N PHE A 99 9.33 -3.83 9.57
CA PHE A 99 9.37 -2.61 8.76
C PHE A 99 10.31 -2.78 7.56
N ILE A 100 11.52 -3.32 7.79
CA ILE A 100 12.55 -3.49 6.76
C ILE A 100 12.10 -4.48 5.66
N GLU A 101 11.51 -5.62 6.05
CA GLU A 101 10.99 -6.63 5.13
C GLU A 101 9.95 -6.04 4.16
N ARG A 102 9.24 -4.98 4.58
CA ARG A 102 8.14 -4.36 3.85
C ARG A 102 8.56 -3.16 3.02
N PHE A 103 9.85 -2.94 2.77
CA PHE A 103 10.29 -1.86 1.88
C PHE A 103 9.73 -1.99 0.46
N ALA A 104 9.43 -3.21 0.02
CA ALA A 104 8.77 -3.43 -1.26
C ALA A 104 7.38 -2.76 -1.35
N ASN A 105 6.68 -2.60 -0.21
CA ASN A 105 5.33 -2.01 -0.15
C ASN A 105 5.27 -0.57 -0.70
N TRP A 106 6.32 0.21 -0.47
CA TRP A 106 6.40 1.59 -0.97
C TRP A 106 7.49 1.79 -2.03
N GLY A 107 8.48 0.90 -2.09
CA GLY A 107 9.51 0.89 -3.12
C GLY A 107 8.97 0.52 -4.51
N ALA A 108 8.05 -0.45 -4.60
CA ALA A 108 7.43 -0.83 -5.85
C ALA A 108 6.60 0.31 -6.50
N PRO A 109 5.68 1.00 -5.78
CA PRO A 109 4.97 2.13 -6.37
C PRO A 109 5.89 3.33 -6.65
N LEU A 110 6.98 3.52 -5.89
CA LEU A 110 8.00 4.54 -6.17
C LEU A 110 8.73 4.28 -7.49
N ALA A 111 9.18 3.05 -7.73
CA ALA A 111 9.81 2.67 -8.98
C ALA A 111 8.84 2.86 -10.16
N LEU A 112 7.58 2.45 -10.00
CA LEU A 112 6.54 2.64 -11.02
C LEU A 112 6.31 4.12 -11.32
N PHE A 113 6.25 4.98 -10.30
CA PHE A 113 6.09 6.41 -10.45
C PHE A 113 7.20 7.04 -11.29
N PHE A 114 8.48 6.71 -11.01
CA PHE A 114 9.61 7.25 -11.78
C PHE A 114 9.62 6.80 -13.25
N LEU A 115 9.27 5.54 -13.53
CA LEU A 115 9.18 5.05 -14.91
C LEU A 115 8.09 5.79 -15.71
N LEU A 116 6.97 6.13 -15.07
CA LEU A 116 5.87 6.89 -15.68
C LEU A 116 6.17 8.39 -15.83
N LEU A 117 7.08 8.94 -15.03
CA LEU A 117 7.60 10.30 -15.27
C LEU A 117 8.45 10.35 -16.54
N LYS A 118 9.33 9.36 -16.72
CA LYS A 118 10.22 9.29 -17.90
C LYS A 118 9.46 9.04 -19.20
N SER A 119 8.40 8.22 -19.16
CA SER A 119 7.58 7.97 -20.35
C SER A 119 6.77 9.18 -20.85
N GLY A 120 6.56 10.20 -20.02
CA GLY A 120 5.80 11.41 -20.39
C GLY A 120 6.67 12.58 -20.86
N LYS A 121 7.99 12.44 -20.78
CA LYS A 121 8.97 13.35 -21.38
C LYS A 121 9.63 12.58 -22.52
N SER A 122 8.97 12.51 -23.68
CA SER A 122 9.65 12.15 -24.91
C SER A 122 10.57 13.30 -25.31
N ASP A 123 11.83 12.95 -25.58
CA ASP A 123 12.83 13.77 -26.28
C ASP A 123 12.29 14.37 -27.59
#